data_AF-Q04V90-F1
#
_entry.id   AF-Q04V90-F1
#
_cell.length_a   1.000
_cell.length_b   1.000
_cell.length_c   1.000
_cell.angle_alpha   90.00
_cell.angle_beta   90.00
_cell.angle_gamma   90.00
#
_symmetry.space_group_name_H-M   'P 1'
#
loop_
_entity.id
_entity.type
_entity.pdbx_description
1 polymer ?
#
loop_
_entity_poly.entity_id
_entity_poly.type
_entity_poly.pdbx_seq_one_letter_code
_entity_poly.pdbx_strand_id
1 'polypeptide(L)'
;MSSFSTFLNRPVWKDLGILFSSLGKVIFPLSLFFLYVWQNAQVARLNREIGIATGEKIKQIKKNDDLKIGVATYTSARRIETLYRKTYNYLPITVGDRIITLNLPPEKNEDENEVNQSSP
;
A
#
# COMPACT_ATOMS: atom_id res chain seq x y z
N MET A 1 56.40 -9.94 41.66
CA MET A 1 55.96 -9.89 40.25
C MET A 1 56.89 -10.60 39.26
N SER A 2 57.93 -11.34 39.69
CA SER A 2 58.90 -12.01 38.79
C SER A 2 58.60 -13.48 38.48
N SER A 3 57.74 -14.16 39.24
CA SER A 3 57.45 -15.59 39.08
C SER A 3 56.50 -15.90 37.90
N PHE A 4 55.56 -14.99 37.59
CA PHE A 4 54.59 -15.18 36.51
C PHE A 4 55.23 -15.16 35.11
N SER A 5 56.26 -14.33 34.90
CA SER A 5 56.97 -14.27 33.62
C SER A 5 57.86 -15.49 33.38
N THR A 6 58.41 -16.10 34.44
CA THR A 6 59.16 -17.37 34.32
C THR A 6 58.25 -18.55 33.99
N PHE A 7 57.00 -18.52 34.46
CA PHE A 7 55.99 -19.53 34.13
C PHE A 7 55.51 -19.42 32.67
N LEU A 8 55.34 -18.19 32.16
CA LEU A 8 54.97 -17.93 30.75
C LEU A 8 56.07 -18.29 29.74
N ASN A 9 57.34 -18.26 30.15
CA ASN A 9 58.47 -18.51 29.25
C ASN A 9 58.78 -20.01 29.01
N ARG A 10 57.97 -20.91 29.59
CA ARG A 10 58.12 -22.35 29.33
C ARG A 10 57.67 -22.66 27.89
N PRO A 11 58.38 -23.55 27.17
CA PRO A 11 58.06 -23.92 25.79
C PRO A 11 56.62 -24.41 25.61
N VAL A 12 56.02 -24.97 26.68
CA VAL A 12 54.63 -25.39 26.76
C VAL A 12 53.64 -24.26 26.40
N TRP A 13 53.92 -23.01 26.75
CA TRP A 13 53.04 -21.87 26.43
C TRP A 13 53.10 -21.48 24.96
N LYS A 14 54.24 -21.67 24.29
CA LYS A 14 54.34 -21.48 22.84
C LYS A 14 53.52 -22.55 22.11
N ASP A 15 53.63 -23.82 22.52
CA ASP A 15 52.82 -24.90 21.95
C ASP A 15 51.33 -24.71 22.21
N LEU A 16 50.95 -24.31 23.43
CA LEU A 16 49.55 -24.04 23.77
C LEU A 16 48.98 -22.88 22.95
N GLY A 17 49.78 -21.84 22.67
CA GLY A 17 49.41 -20.74 21.79
C GLY A 17 49.23 -21.17 20.33
N ILE A 18 50.07 -22.08 19.82
CA ILE A 18 49.94 -22.63 18.46
C ILE A 18 48.69 -23.49 18.35
N LEU A 19 48.42 -24.34 19.35
CA LEU A 19 47.20 -25.16 19.41
C LEU A 19 45.93 -24.30 19.51
N PHE A 20 45.96 -23.23 20.30
CA PHE A 20 44.83 -22.31 20.39
C PHE A 20 44.60 -21.55 19.08
N SER A 21 45.68 -21.13 18.40
CA SER A 21 45.59 -20.46 17.11
C SER A 21 45.05 -21.39 16.01
N SER A 22 45.49 -22.66 15.98
CA SER A 22 44.98 -23.64 15.03
C SER A 22 43.51 -23.97 15.28
N LEU A 23 43.12 -24.14 16.55
CA LEU A 23 41.72 -24.37 16.93
C LEU A 23 40.84 -23.16 16.61
N GLY A 24 41.33 -21.95 16.87
CA GLY A 24 40.66 -20.69 16.54
C GLY A 24 40.39 -20.55 15.03
N LYS A 25 41.34 -20.93 14.17
CA LYS A 25 41.17 -20.90 12.71
C LYS A 25 40.06 -21.81 12.20
N VAL A 26 39.72 -22.87 12.93
CA VAL A 26 38.64 -23.79 12.57
C VAL A 26 37.31 -23.36 13.20
N ILE A 27 37.34 -22.94 14.47
CA ILE A 27 36.12 -22.55 15.21
C ILE A 27 35.55 -21.22 14.71
N PHE A 28 36.40 -20.31 14.27
CA PHE A 28 36.01 -18.97 13.82
C PHE A 28 35.13 -18.99 12.55
N PRO A 29 35.52 -19.64 11.45
CA PRO A 29 34.65 -19.73 10.27
C PRO A 29 33.38 -20.53 10.56
N LEU A 30 33.46 -21.56 11.42
CA LEU A 30 32.29 -22.36 11.79
C LEU A 30 31.27 -21.52 12.58
N SER A 31 31.73 -20.70 13.52
CA SER A 31 30.90 -19.76 14.27
C SER A 31 30.27 -18.71 13.38
N LEU A 32 31.05 -18.12 12.46
CA LEU A 32 30.54 -17.18 11.46
C LEU A 32 29.47 -17.79 10.56
N PHE A 33 29.69 -19.02 10.11
CA PHE A 33 28.71 -19.75 9.30
C PHE A 33 27.39 -19.95 10.06
N PHE A 34 27.48 -20.40 11.32
CA PHE A 34 26.30 -20.61 12.14
C PHE A 34 25.54 -19.30 12.42
N LEU A 35 26.28 -18.22 12.68
CA LEU A 35 25.71 -16.89 12.87
C LEU A 35 25.01 -16.38 11.60
N TYR A 36 25.61 -16.60 10.43
CA TYR A 36 25.03 -16.22 9.15
C TYR A 36 23.73 -16.96 8.84
N VAL A 37 23.71 -18.29 9.07
CA VAL A 37 22.50 -19.11 8.90
C VAL A 37 21.41 -18.66 9.86
N TRP A 38 21.76 -18.40 11.12
CA TRP A 38 20.82 -17.92 12.13
C TRP A 38 20.23 -16.55 11.78
N GLN A 39 21.06 -15.60 11.35
CA GLN A 39 20.60 -14.28 10.91
C GLN A 39 19.64 -14.39 9.72
N ASN A 40 19.95 -15.21 8.73
CA ASN A 40 19.08 -15.41 7.57
C ASN A 40 17.73 -16.03 7.94
N ALA A 41 17.70 -16.98 8.88
CA ALA A 41 16.45 -17.55 9.37
C ALA A 41 15.55 -16.50 10.03
N GLN A 42 16.13 -15.59 10.81
CA GLN A 42 15.40 -14.52 11.46
C GLN A 42 14.95 -13.43 10.48
N VAL A 43 15.80 -13.05 9.52
CA VAL A 43 15.44 -12.10 8.45
C VAL A 43 14.30 -12.64 7.60
N ALA A 44 14.29 -13.94 7.29
CA ALA A 44 13.20 -14.56 6.53
C ALA A 44 11.85 -14.49 7.28
N ARG A 45 11.85 -14.69 8.60
CA ARG A 45 10.65 -14.53 9.44
C ARG A 45 10.17 -13.08 9.44
N LEU A 46 11.10 -12.15 9.63
CA LEU A 46 10.79 -10.72 9.66
C LEU A 46 10.24 -10.23 8.31
N ASN A 47 10.84 -10.67 7.20
CA ASN A 47 10.36 -10.34 5.86
C ASN A 47 8.95 -10.89 5.59
N ARG A 48 8.62 -12.07 6.13
CA ARG A 48 7.27 -12.62 6.03
C ARG A 48 6.27 -11.77 6.80
N GLU A 49 6.59 -11.37 8.02
CA GLU A 49 5.74 -10.50 8.84
C GLU A 49 5.54 -9.13 8.19
N ILE A 50 6.62 -8.52 7.68
CA ILE A 50 6.58 -7.26 6.92
C ILE A 50 5.71 -7.41 5.67
N GLY A 51 5.82 -8.53 4.95
CA GLY A 51 5.01 -8.80 3.77
C GLY A 51 3.51 -8.87 4.09
N ILE A 52 3.14 -9.55 5.18
CA ILE A 52 1.75 -9.64 5.64
C ILE A 52 1.22 -8.25 6.03
N ALA A 53 1.95 -7.52 6.87
CA ALA A 53 1.56 -6.19 7.34
C ALA A 53 1.44 -5.18 6.17
N THR A 54 2.33 -5.26 5.19
CA THR A 54 2.27 -4.41 3.98
C THR A 54 1.06 -4.75 3.12
N GLY A 55 0.77 -6.04 2.95
CA GLY A 55 -0.44 -6.49 2.24
C GLY A 55 -1.73 -6.03 2.90
N GLU A 56 -1.79 -6.03 4.23
CA GLU A 56 -2.93 -5.49 4.98
C GLU A 56 -3.08 -3.98 4.79
N LYS A 57 -1.99 -3.21 4.85
CA LYS A 57 -2.03 -1.76 4.58
C LYS A 57 -2.59 -1.46 3.20
N ILE A 58 -2.13 -2.16 2.16
CA ILE A 58 -2.63 -1.97 0.79
C ILE A 58 -4.14 -2.28 0.70
N LYS A 59 -4.60 -3.36 1.34
CA LYS A 59 -6.03 -3.69 1.39
C LYS A 59 -6.85 -2.60 2.08
N GLN A 60 -6.34 -2.04 3.18
CA GLN A 60 -7.02 -0.95 3.91
C GLN A 60 -7.09 0.34 3.09
N ILE A 61 -5.99 0.70 2.40
CA ILE A 61 -5.96 1.86 1.50
C ILE A 61 -6.99 1.70 0.39
N LYS A 62 -7.02 0.53 -0.27
CA LYS A 62 -8.01 0.25 -1.32
C LYS A 62 -9.45 0.40 -0.82
N LYS A 63 -9.77 -0.14 0.36
CA LYS A 63 -11.10 0.02 0.97
C LYS A 63 -11.42 1.49 1.29
N ASN A 64 -10.44 2.27 1.73
CA ASN A 64 -10.63 3.68 2.02
C ASN A 64 -10.93 4.47 0.74
N ASP A 65 -10.22 4.18 -0.34
CA ASP A 65 -10.43 4.80 -1.64
C ASP A 65 -11.78 4.40 -2.24
N ASP A 66 -12.15 3.11 -2.18
CA ASP A 66 -13.47 2.61 -2.58
C ASP A 66 -14.59 3.32 -1.78
N LEU A 67 -14.39 3.54 -0.48
CA LEU A 67 -15.37 4.24 0.37
C LEU A 67 -15.46 5.72 0.01
N LYS A 68 -14.33 6.40 -0.27
CA LYS A 68 -14.33 7.79 -0.74
C LYS A 68 -15.05 7.93 -2.07
N ILE A 69 -14.82 7.01 -3.00
CA ILE A 69 -15.52 6.95 -4.27
C ILE A 69 -17.01 6.75 -4.00
N GLY A 70 -17.40 5.76 -3.17
CA GLY A 70 -18.79 5.51 -2.82
C GLY A 70 -19.48 6.71 -2.18
N VAL A 71 -18.83 7.43 -1.26
CA VAL A 71 -19.35 8.65 -0.63
C VAL A 71 -19.45 9.79 -1.64
N ALA A 72 -18.46 9.97 -2.51
CA ALA A 72 -18.50 10.98 -3.57
C ALA A 72 -19.63 10.70 -4.56
N THR A 73 -19.84 9.44 -4.96
CA THR A 73 -20.96 8.99 -5.80
C THR A 73 -22.30 9.19 -5.10
N TYR A 74 -22.43 8.82 -3.83
CA TYR A 74 -23.68 9.03 -3.06
C TYR A 74 -23.98 10.52 -2.87
N THR A 75 -22.96 11.33 -2.59
CA THR A 75 -23.12 12.78 -2.43
C THR A 75 -23.45 13.46 -3.76
N SER A 76 -22.83 13.05 -4.86
CA SER A 76 -23.17 13.57 -6.19
C SER A 76 -24.56 13.12 -6.64
N ALA A 77 -24.96 11.87 -6.40
CA ALA A 77 -26.32 11.40 -6.63
C ALA A 77 -27.35 12.18 -5.79
N ARG A 78 -27.08 12.42 -4.50
CA ARG A 78 -27.92 13.25 -3.62
C ARG A 78 -27.99 14.69 -4.11
N ARG A 79 -26.87 15.25 -4.59
CA ARG A 79 -26.81 16.61 -5.13
C ARG A 79 -27.64 16.72 -6.41
N ILE A 80 -27.54 15.73 -7.29
CA ILE A 80 -28.35 15.61 -8.51
C ILE A 80 -29.84 15.48 -8.14
N GLU A 81 -30.19 14.59 -7.22
CA GLU A 81 -31.56 14.42 -6.71
C GLU A 81 -32.15 15.75 -6.20
N THR A 82 -31.36 16.50 -5.42
CA THR A 82 -31.77 17.79 -4.88
C THR A 82 -31.94 18.84 -5.98
N LEU A 83 -31.06 18.86 -6.98
CA LEU A 83 -31.18 19.75 -8.14
C LEU A 83 -32.43 19.44 -8.96
N TYR A 84 -32.72 18.17 -9.24
CA TYR A 84 -33.93 17.77 -9.96
C TYR A 84 -35.21 18.08 -9.19
N ARG A 85 -35.22 17.88 -7.86
CA ARG A 85 -36.33 18.32 -6.98
C ARG A 85 -36.58 19.82 -7.08
N LYS A 86 -35.52 20.63 -7.12
CA LYS A 86 -35.61 22.10 -7.21
C LYS A 86 -36.07 22.58 -8.58
N THR A 87 -35.62 21.95 -9.67
CA THR A 87 -35.94 22.38 -11.04
C THR A 87 -37.33 21.92 -11.51
N TYR A 88 -37.76 20.72 -11.13
CA TYR A 88 -38.97 20.11 -11.69
C TYR A 88 -40.11 19.87 -10.69
N ASN A 89 -39.92 20.15 -9.40
CA ASN A 89 -40.92 20.06 -8.32
C ASN A 89 -41.59 18.66 -8.13
N TYR A 90 -41.19 17.64 -8.90
CA TYR A 90 -41.48 16.24 -8.68
C TYR A 90 -40.19 15.43 -8.81
N LEU A 91 -40.02 14.44 -7.94
CA LEU A 91 -38.90 13.52 -8.02
C LEU A 91 -39.46 12.19 -8.57
N PRO A 92 -38.95 11.63 -9.69
CA PRO A 92 -39.19 10.24 -10.00
C PRO A 92 -38.49 9.42 -8.92
N ILE A 93 -39.27 9.02 -7.93
CA ILE A 93 -38.92 8.02 -6.93
C ILE A 93 -38.47 6.79 -7.72
N THR A 94 -37.31 6.23 -7.36
CA THR A 94 -36.70 4.99 -7.90
C THR A 94 -35.66 5.11 -9.05
N VAL A 95 -34.81 6.14 -9.10
CA VAL A 95 -33.59 6.14 -9.96
C VAL A 95 -32.38 5.40 -9.35
N GLY A 96 -32.52 4.78 -8.18
CA GLY A 96 -31.43 4.06 -7.51
C GLY A 96 -30.91 2.82 -8.25
N ASP A 97 -31.72 2.18 -9.12
CA ASP A 97 -31.43 0.82 -9.61
C ASP A 97 -31.56 0.59 -11.13
N ARG A 98 -31.93 1.58 -11.95
CA ARG A 98 -32.03 1.39 -13.41
C ARG A 98 -31.54 2.62 -14.19
N ILE A 99 -30.56 2.40 -15.06
CA ILE A 99 -30.15 3.39 -16.08
C ILE A 99 -31.29 3.48 -17.10
N ILE A 100 -32.02 4.59 -17.11
CA ILE A 100 -33.07 4.85 -18.09
C ILE A 100 -32.56 5.95 -19.03
N THR A 101 -32.38 5.61 -20.31
CA THR A 101 -32.12 6.59 -21.38
C THR A 101 -33.42 7.31 -21.72
N LEU A 102 -33.58 8.53 -21.23
CA LEU A 102 -34.69 9.41 -21.63
C LEU A 102 -34.30 10.10 -22.93
N ASN A 103 -35.08 9.86 -23.99
CA ASN A 103 -34.98 10.66 -25.21
C ASN A 103 -35.48 12.07 -24.89
N LEU A 104 -34.62 13.07 -25.08
CA LEU A 104 -35.01 14.46 -24.93
C LEU A 104 -36.10 14.78 -25.96
N PRO A 105 -37.16 15.52 -25.58
CA PRO A 105 -38.09 16.06 -26.56
C PRO A 105 -37.32 16.97 -27.52
N PRO A 106 -37.62 16.92 -28.82
CA PRO A 106 -36.88 17.70 -29.82
C PRO A 106 -37.02 19.18 -29.51
N GLU A 107 -35.88 19.87 -29.55
CA GLU A 107 -35.77 21.32 -29.40
C GLU A 107 -36.70 21.98 -30.43
N LYS A 108 -37.69 22.73 -29.93
CA LYS A 108 -38.53 23.56 -30.78
C LYS A 108 -37.71 24.80 -31.11
N ASN A 109 -37.02 24.75 -32.25
CA ASN A 109 -36.27 25.89 -32.79
C ASN A 109 -37.25 27.07 -32.90
N GLU A 110 -36.94 28.18 -32.24
CA GLU A 110 -37.73 29.42 -32.25
C GLU A 110 -37.46 30.29 -33.50
N ASP A 111 -37.09 29.66 -34.63
CA ASP A 111 -36.60 30.36 -35.83
C ASP A 111 -37.66 30.54 -36.94
N GLU A 112 -38.94 30.64 -36.60
CA GLU A 112 -40.03 30.88 -37.58
C GLU A 112 -40.82 32.19 -37.36
N ASN A 113 -40.39 33.07 -36.45
CA ASN A 113 -41.08 34.35 -36.18
C ASN A 113 -40.41 35.61 -36.78
N GLU A 114 -39.57 35.47 -37.80
CA GLU A 114 -39.09 36.62 -38.60
C GLU A 114 -39.25 36.38 -40.11
N VAL A 115 -40.47 36.10 -40.56
CA VAL A 115 -40.86 36.34 -41.96
C VAL A 115 -42.18 37.11 -41.97
N ASN A 116 -42.10 38.45 -41.93
CA ASN A 116 -42.95 39.36 -42.69
C ASN A 116 -42.71 40.82 -42.27
N GLN A 117 -41.72 41.49 -42.88
CA GLN A 117 -41.83 42.91 -43.28
C GLN A 117 -40.60 43.34 -44.11
N SER A 118 -40.70 43.19 -45.43
CA SER A 118 -40.29 44.16 -46.46
C SER A 118 -40.10 43.45 -47.81
N SER A 119 -41.09 43.59 -48.68
CA SER A 119 -40.94 43.35 -50.12
C SER A 119 -40.27 44.58 -50.77
N PRO A 120 -39.45 44.41 -51.83
CA PRO A 120 -39.20 45.46 -52.81
C PRO A 120 -40.42 45.73 -53.71
#